data_AF-A0A9W8QZ83-F1
#
_entry.id   AF-A0A9W8QZ83-F1
#
_cell.length_a   1.000
_cell.length_b   1.000
_cell.length_c   1.000
_cell.angle_alpha   90.00
_cell.angle_beta   90.00
_cell.angle_gamma   90.00
#
_symmetry.space_group_name_H-M   'P 1'
#
loop_
_entity.id
_entity.type
_entity.pdbx_description
1 polymer ?
#
loop_
_entity_poly.entity_id
_entity_poly.type
_entity_poly.pdbx_seq_one_letter_code
_entity_poly.pdbx_strand_id
1 'polypeptide(L)'
;MLSIRDVKNLNHGKLRAALAYACRSTRPEGAPRLKALYIFGSKEPATPLLHDADTTKMSVGAGWNHKSHKAPGESLEGEADAWWSRKGRMLSNGIDADWAQCLLACQGLISFDAVLCQGPRHRNSPAFGKMHLRYACNPAIATFAVGGCASCGKAPEGLMNTETTHPSALPLLSPPPILSSSVQAATTPRPGGQAFAARCADCLRDRFCVTCNKWWCETCYEPFGHSHGVGVHEPSVTIVEYDGSWNSLDQVEPAPATMTKAKARVSRSCWECGMNCDDCIERTQKICRKCCGGYCLTHNEGSSSSFCDWCFSRGRGLTRV
;
A
#
# COMPACT_ATOMS: atom_id res chain seq x y z
N MET A 1 6.65 -12.92 24.88
CA MET A 1 6.14 -11.93 23.90
C MET A 1 5.50 -10.78 24.67
N LEU A 2 5.38 -9.60 24.08
CA LEU A 2 4.74 -8.45 24.73
C LEU A 2 3.80 -7.74 23.76
N SER A 3 2.62 -7.34 24.22
CA SER A 3 1.71 -6.48 23.47
C SER A 3 1.52 -5.16 24.21
N ILE A 4 1.79 -4.05 23.51
CA ILE A 4 1.59 -2.67 24.00
C ILE A 4 0.70 -1.86 23.05
N ARG A 5 -0.10 -2.55 22.22
CA ARG A 5 -1.15 -1.94 21.41
C ARG A 5 -2.12 -1.14 22.28
N ASP A 6 -2.53 0.03 21.80
CA ASP A 6 -3.46 0.97 22.45
C ASP A 6 -3.03 1.49 23.85
N VAL A 7 -1.74 1.45 24.16
CA VAL A 7 -1.21 2.12 25.36
C VAL A 7 -1.28 3.63 25.15
N LYS A 8 -2.18 4.30 25.89
CA LYS A 8 -2.50 5.73 25.74
C LYS A 8 -1.31 6.68 26.01
N ASN A 9 -0.43 6.33 26.94
CA ASN A 9 0.65 7.20 27.44
C ASN A 9 2.05 6.66 27.09
N LEU A 10 2.20 6.05 25.91
CA LEU A 10 3.48 5.49 25.47
C LEU A 10 4.39 6.58 24.89
N ASN A 11 5.57 6.78 25.47
CA ASN A 11 6.60 7.59 24.85
C ASN A 11 7.35 6.77 23.78
N HIS A 12 6.91 6.90 22.52
CA HIS A 12 7.48 6.16 21.39
C HIS A 12 8.99 6.41 21.21
N GLY A 13 9.47 7.64 21.39
CA GLY A 13 10.89 7.98 21.26
C GLY A 13 11.77 7.24 22.27
N LYS A 14 11.38 7.25 23.55
CA LYS A 14 12.09 6.51 24.60
C LYS A 14 12.05 5.00 24.37
N LEU A 15 10.91 4.47 23.92
CA LEU A 15 10.79 3.05 23.59
C LEU A 15 11.72 2.67 22.43
N ARG A 16 11.72 3.45 21.33
CA ARG A 16 12.64 3.24 20.20
C ARG A 16 14.10 3.25 20.65
N ALA A 17 14.49 4.22 21.49
CA ALA A 17 15.85 4.29 22.04
C ALA A 17 16.21 3.06 22.89
N ALA A 18 15.29 2.59 23.74
CA ALA A 18 15.50 1.40 24.55
C ALA A 18 15.64 0.12 23.70
N LEU A 19 14.80 -0.03 22.67
CA LEU A 19 14.86 -1.15 21.73
C LEU A 19 16.18 -1.14 20.94
N ALA A 20 16.58 0.02 20.42
CA ALA A 20 17.85 0.17 19.70
C ALA A 20 19.06 -0.15 20.61
N TYR A 21 19.06 0.35 21.85
CA TYR A 21 20.11 0.02 22.82
C TYR A 21 20.15 -1.49 23.12
N ALA A 22 19.00 -2.13 23.32
CA ALA A 22 18.91 -3.57 23.57
C ALA A 22 19.37 -4.43 22.38
N CYS A 23 19.19 -3.93 21.15
CA CYS A 23 19.53 -4.64 19.91
C CYS A 23 20.91 -4.30 19.34
N ARG A 24 21.72 -3.46 20.01
CA ARG A 24 23.07 -3.09 19.56
C ARG A 24 23.96 -4.31 19.29
N SER A 25 24.98 -4.15 18.43
CA SER A 25 25.92 -5.22 18.07
C SER A 25 26.75 -5.73 19.25
N THR A 26 27.05 -4.88 20.23
CA THR A 26 27.83 -5.20 21.44
C THR A 26 27.00 -5.82 22.57
N ARG A 27 25.78 -6.27 22.29
CA ARG A 27 24.91 -6.89 23.30
C ARG A 27 25.44 -8.29 23.70
N PRO A 28 25.17 -8.74 24.93
CA PRO A 28 25.45 -10.12 25.32
C PRO A 28 24.68 -11.14 24.46
N GLU A 29 25.24 -12.33 24.32
CA GLU A 29 24.56 -13.43 23.64
C GLU A 29 23.22 -13.76 24.31
N GLY A 30 22.21 -14.13 23.51
CA GLY A 30 20.86 -14.40 23.99
C GLY A 30 20.02 -13.16 24.33
N ALA A 31 20.62 -11.97 24.44
CA ALA A 31 19.89 -10.71 24.59
C ALA A 31 19.45 -10.13 23.22
N PRO A 32 18.31 -9.40 23.15
CA PRO A 32 17.29 -9.27 24.19
C PRO A 32 16.47 -10.56 24.36
N ARG A 33 15.94 -10.79 25.58
CA ARG A 33 14.99 -11.89 25.87
C ARG A 33 13.63 -11.69 25.19
N LEU A 34 13.22 -10.44 25.01
CA LEU A 34 12.04 -10.11 24.24
C LEU A 34 12.28 -10.45 22.77
N LYS A 35 11.48 -11.35 22.19
CA LYS A 35 11.58 -11.77 20.77
C LYS A 35 10.44 -11.28 19.87
N ALA A 36 9.36 -10.78 20.46
CA ALA A 36 8.18 -10.34 19.72
C ALA A 36 7.44 -9.23 20.47
N LEU A 37 7.11 -8.15 19.75
CA LEU A 37 6.44 -6.96 20.25
C LEU A 37 5.28 -6.55 19.33
N TYR A 38 4.06 -6.53 19.87
CA TYR A 38 2.87 -5.99 19.19
C TYR A 38 2.69 -4.52 19.53
N ILE A 39 2.65 -3.65 18.51
CA ILE A 39 2.57 -2.19 18.70
C ILE A 39 1.79 -1.47 17.58
N PHE A 40 1.79 -1.95 16.34
CA PHE A 40 1.23 -1.20 15.20
C PHE A 40 -0.22 -1.55 14.86
N GLY A 41 -0.65 -2.79 15.09
CA GLY A 41 -2.01 -3.23 14.82
C GLY A 41 -3.02 -2.62 15.79
N SER A 42 -4.28 -2.53 15.40
CA SER A 42 -5.38 -2.25 16.34
C SER A 42 -5.50 -3.38 17.35
N LYS A 43 -5.76 -3.08 18.63
CA LYS A 43 -6.18 -4.13 19.58
C LYS A 43 -7.55 -4.64 19.14
N GLU A 44 -7.81 -5.92 19.39
CA GLU A 44 -9.13 -6.49 19.13
C GLU A 44 -10.19 -5.71 19.92
N PRO A 45 -11.37 -5.42 19.33
CA PRO A 45 -12.55 -5.20 20.15
C PRO A 45 -12.80 -6.49 20.92
N ALA A 46 -12.95 -6.41 22.24
CA ALA A 46 -13.38 -7.55 23.02
C ALA A 46 -14.68 -8.06 22.38
N THR A 47 -14.70 -9.32 21.95
CA THR A 47 -15.93 -9.97 21.48
C THR A 47 -16.97 -9.75 22.58
N PRO A 48 -18.12 -9.09 22.33
CA PRO A 48 -19.17 -9.09 23.31
C PRO A 48 -19.59 -10.55 23.46
N LEU A 49 -19.30 -11.12 24.63
CA LEU A 49 -19.85 -12.41 25.02
C LEU A 49 -21.36 -12.29 24.85
N LEU A 50 -21.94 -13.21 24.09
CA LEU A 50 -23.38 -13.36 23.96
C LEU A 50 -23.97 -13.47 25.37
N HIS A 51 -24.65 -12.43 25.83
CA HIS A 51 -25.57 -12.48 26.95
C HIS A 51 -26.83 -11.69 26.60
N ASP A 52 -27.93 -12.36 26.91
CA ASP A 52 -29.31 -12.12 26.52
C ASP A 52 -29.91 -10.76 26.85
N ALA A 53 -31.01 -10.52 26.12
CA ALA A 53 -32.21 -9.77 26.47
C ALA A 53 -32.12 -8.23 26.60
N ASP A 54 -32.73 -7.61 25.59
CA ASP A 54 -33.86 -6.68 25.74
C ASP A 54 -33.64 -5.42 26.58
N THR A 55 -33.44 -4.27 25.93
CA THR A 55 -34.17 -3.03 26.26
C THR A 55 -34.02 -2.03 25.12
N THR A 56 -35.11 -1.80 24.39
CA THR A 56 -35.31 -0.62 23.54
C THR A 56 -35.18 0.68 24.35
N LYS A 57 -34.15 1.49 24.07
CA LYS A 57 -34.19 2.93 24.38
C LYS A 57 -33.69 3.74 23.18
N MET A 58 -34.64 4.38 22.52
CA MET A 58 -34.40 5.44 21.56
C MET A 58 -33.86 6.68 22.30
N SER A 59 -32.76 7.24 21.81
CA SER A 59 -32.42 8.65 22.03
C SER A 59 -32.04 9.28 20.71
N VAL A 60 -32.97 10.11 20.23
CA VAL A 60 -32.81 11.04 19.12
C VAL A 60 -32.19 12.31 19.68
N GLY A 61 -31.14 12.82 19.03
CA GLY A 61 -30.74 14.23 19.18
C GLY A 61 -29.24 14.47 19.25
N ALA A 62 -28.64 14.77 18.10
CA ALA A 62 -27.73 15.89 17.82
C ALA A 62 -26.74 15.50 16.73
N GLY A 63 -27.13 15.73 15.48
CA GLY A 63 -26.25 15.58 14.33
C GLY A 63 -25.20 16.68 14.29
N TRP A 64 -23.92 16.31 14.17
CA TRP A 64 -22.88 17.18 13.63
C TRP A 64 -21.60 16.42 13.25
N ASN A 65 -21.60 15.75 12.08
CA ASN A 65 -20.43 15.39 11.25
C ASN A 65 -20.83 14.39 10.16
N HIS A 66 -21.54 14.88 9.13
CA HIS A 66 -21.90 14.05 7.99
C HIS A 66 -20.70 13.88 7.03
N LYS A 67 -20.19 12.65 6.99
CA LYS A 67 -19.68 11.94 5.80
C LYS A 67 -18.55 12.59 4.99
N SER A 68 -17.36 12.60 5.57
CA SER A 68 -16.16 12.13 4.85
C SER A 68 -15.90 10.69 5.33
N HIS A 69 -15.54 9.77 4.45
CA HIS A 69 -15.34 8.31 4.70
C HIS A 69 -16.60 7.43 4.53
N LYS A 70 -17.05 7.23 3.29
CA LYS A 70 -17.67 5.95 2.90
C LYS A 70 -16.90 5.32 1.73
N ALA A 71 -16.34 4.15 2.03
CA ALA A 71 -15.77 3.08 1.18
C ALA A 71 -14.22 3.00 1.05
N PRO A 72 -13.54 1.93 1.56
CA PRO A 72 -14.00 0.83 2.41
C PRO A 72 -13.44 0.96 3.85
N GLY A 73 -14.34 1.25 4.80
CA GLY A 73 -14.13 1.05 6.23
C GLY A 73 -14.73 -0.27 6.74
N GLU A 74 -15.19 -1.15 5.84
CA GLU A 74 -15.90 -2.41 6.17
C GLU A 74 -14.97 -3.62 6.38
N SER A 75 -13.67 -3.45 6.62
CA SER A 75 -12.76 -4.61 6.81
C SER A 75 -11.59 -4.34 7.76
N LEU A 76 -11.81 -3.50 8.77
CA LEU A 76 -10.90 -3.36 9.92
C LEU A 76 -11.46 -4.01 11.19
N GLU A 77 -12.61 -4.71 11.09
CA GLU A 77 -13.11 -5.55 12.17
C GLU A 77 -12.33 -6.87 12.17
N GLY A 78 -11.44 -7.03 13.15
CA GLY A 78 -11.05 -8.34 13.70
C GLY A 78 -10.60 -9.42 12.72
N GLU A 79 -10.15 -9.08 11.50
CA GLU A 79 -9.74 -10.09 10.54
C GLU A 79 -8.34 -10.59 10.93
N ALA A 80 -8.34 -11.65 11.73
CA ALA A 80 -7.12 -12.36 12.08
C ALA A 80 -6.35 -12.70 10.80
N ASP A 81 -5.04 -12.49 10.83
CA ASP A 81 -4.12 -12.70 9.71
C ASP A 81 -4.28 -11.71 8.53
N ALA A 82 -4.66 -10.44 8.78
CA ALA A 82 -4.89 -9.41 7.74
C ALA A 82 -3.84 -9.34 6.61
N TRP A 83 -2.55 -9.46 6.93
CA TRP A 83 -1.44 -9.46 5.96
C TRP A 83 -1.55 -10.61 4.93
N TRP A 84 -2.21 -11.71 5.31
CA TRP A 84 -2.37 -12.94 4.54
C TRP A 84 -3.76 -13.09 3.93
N SER A 85 -4.81 -12.54 4.57
CA SER A 85 -6.21 -12.67 4.14
C SER A 85 -6.57 -11.77 2.97
N ARG A 86 -6.05 -10.52 2.94
CA ARG A 86 -6.45 -9.52 1.96
C ARG A 86 -5.27 -8.73 1.40
N LYS A 87 -5.49 -8.11 0.24
CA LYS A 87 -4.53 -7.17 -0.37
C LYS A 87 -4.98 -5.73 -0.18
N GLY A 88 -4.03 -4.81 -0.27
CA GLY A 88 -4.24 -3.38 -0.07
C GLY A 88 -3.60 -2.89 1.21
N ARG A 89 -4.21 -1.88 1.83
CA ARG A 89 -3.66 -1.20 3.01
C ARG A 89 -3.85 -2.03 4.29
N MET A 90 -2.76 -2.30 4.99
CA MET A 90 -2.71 -3.07 6.24
C MET A 90 -2.67 -2.19 7.48
N LEU A 91 -1.86 -1.14 7.43
CA LEU A 91 -1.68 -0.21 8.53
C LEU A 91 -2.32 1.14 8.18
N SER A 92 -3.03 1.73 9.14
CA SER A 92 -3.55 3.08 9.03
C SER A 92 -2.40 4.09 8.94
N ASN A 93 -2.67 5.26 8.35
CA ASN A 93 -1.67 6.32 8.24
C ASN A 93 -1.28 6.82 9.64
N GLY A 94 0.01 7.15 9.85
CA GLY A 94 0.47 7.78 11.10
C GLY A 94 1.67 7.11 11.78
N ILE A 95 2.35 6.16 11.14
CA ILE A 95 3.57 5.58 11.72
C ILE A 95 4.71 6.58 11.56
N ASP A 96 5.25 7.04 12.69
CA ASP A 96 6.45 7.88 12.74
C ASP A 96 7.59 7.19 11.97
N ALA A 97 8.20 7.93 11.02
CA ALA A 97 9.22 7.43 10.11
C ALA A 97 10.43 6.82 10.86
N ASP A 98 10.71 7.31 12.07
CA ASP A 98 11.79 6.78 12.90
C ASP A 98 11.57 5.32 13.32
N TRP A 99 10.32 4.83 13.33
CA TRP A 99 10.06 3.42 13.61
C TRP A 99 10.70 2.51 12.57
N ALA A 100 10.82 2.93 11.31
CA ALA A 100 11.48 2.13 10.29
C ALA A 100 12.95 1.86 10.64
N GLN A 101 13.66 2.87 11.14
CA GLN A 101 15.05 2.71 11.59
C GLN A 101 15.15 1.80 12.82
N CYS A 102 14.19 1.93 13.75
CA CYS A 102 14.11 1.06 14.92
C CYS A 102 13.89 -0.41 14.53
N LEU A 103 12.95 -0.68 13.62
CA LEU A 103 12.68 -2.04 13.11
C LEU A 103 13.90 -2.63 12.42
N LEU A 104 14.62 -1.81 11.64
CA LEU A 104 15.87 -2.23 11.01
C LEU A 104 16.94 -2.61 12.05
N ALA A 105 17.11 -1.80 13.10
CA ALA A 105 18.04 -2.11 14.19
C ALA A 105 17.65 -3.38 14.97
N CYS A 106 16.37 -3.73 14.98
CA CYS A 106 15.84 -4.91 15.66
C CYS A 106 15.75 -6.15 14.76
N GLN A 107 16.13 -6.05 13.48
CA GLN A 107 15.93 -7.10 12.48
C GLN A 107 16.59 -8.41 12.91
N GLY A 108 15.83 -9.51 12.86
CA GLY A 108 16.28 -10.83 13.29
C GLY A 108 16.31 -11.07 14.79
N LEU A 109 16.02 -10.04 15.62
CA LEU A 109 16.09 -10.12 17.09
C LEU A 109 14.73 -9.97 17.75
N ILE A 110 13.97 -8.98 17.30
CA ILE A 110 12.61 -8.71 17.76
C ILE A 110 11.70 -8.66 16.53
N SER A 111 10.66 -9.47 16.55
CA SER A 111 9.61 -9.48 15.52
C SER A 111 8.50 -8.50 15.90
N PHE A 112 7.84 -7.92 14.91
CA PHE A 112 6.77 -6.91 15.09
C PHE A 112 5.53 -7.27 14.29
N ASP A 113 4.38 -6.69 14.64
CA ASP A 113 3.12 -6.77 13.88
C ASP A 113 3.12 -5.87 12.63
N ALA A 114 4.27 -5.29 12.29
CA ALA A 114 4.56 -4.64 11.03
C ALA A 114 5.91 -5.14 10.48
N VAL A 115 6.09 -5.04 9.17
CA VAL A 115 7.32 -5.41 8.49
C VAL A 115 7.92 -4.22 7.75
N LEU A 116 9.23 -4.25 7.52
CA LEU A 116 9.88 -3.28 6.66
C LEU A 116 9.41 -3.43 5.21
N CYS A 117 9.31 -2.30 4.52
CA CYS A 117 9.11 -2.26 3.08
C CYS A 117 10.28 -2.96 2.39
N GLN A 118 9.95 -3.92 1.53
CA GLN A 118 10.92 -4.68 0.74
C GLN A 118 11.05 -4.12 -0.68
N GLY A 119 10.58 -2.90 -0.94
CA GLY A 119 10.72 -2.28 -2.25
C GLY A 119 12.16 -1.87 -2.58
N PRO A 120 12.58 -1.93 -3.85
CA PRO A 120 13.96 -1.73 -4.28
C PRO A 120 14.49 -0.31 -4.08
N ARG A 121 13.63 0.65 -3.70
CA ARG A 121 14.05 2.02 -3.35
C ARG A 121 14.72 2.10 -1.99
N HIS A 122 14.55 1.12 -1.11
CA HIS A 122 15.09 1.16 0.25
C HIS A 122 16.34 0.28 0.38
N ARG A 123 17.39 0.78 1.04
CA ARG A 123 18.68 0.05 1.19
C ARG A 123 18.57 -1.29 1.91
N ASN A 124 17.58 -1.44 2.78
CA ASN A 124 17.32 -2.66 3.54
C ASN A 124 16.54 -3.72 2.75
N SER A 125 16.15 -3.43 1.50
CA SER A 125 15.41 -4.36 0.66
C SER A 125 16.33 -5.38 -0.02
N PRO A 126 15.95 -6.68 -0.09
CA PRO A 126 16.58 -7.68 -0.95
C PRO A 126 16.55 -7.37 -2.44
N ALA A 127 15.72 -6.41 -2.87
CA ALA A 127 15.65 -5.94 -4.25
C ALA A 127 16.48 -4.66 -4.49
N PHE A 128 17.12 -4.11 -3.45
CA PHE A 128 18.00 -2.96 -3.60
C PHE A 128 19.15 -3.28 -4.56
N GLY A 129 19.46 -2.34 -5.47
CA GLY A 129 20.51 -2.52 -6.49
C GLY A 129 20.14 -3.44 -7.66
N LYS A 130 19.05 -4.21 -7.58
CA LYS A 130 18.55 -5.00 -8.72
C LYS A 130 17.87 -4.15 -9.79
N MET A 131 17.48 -2.93 -9.43
CA MET A 131 16.80 -1.97 -10.30
C MET A 131 17.64 -0.71 -10.40
N HIS A 132 17.71 -0.11 -11.59
CA HIS A 132 18.51 1.09 -11.85
C HIS A 132 17.80 2.35 -11.34
N LEU A 133 17.68 2.45 -10.02
CA LEU A 133 16.99 3.54 -9.33
C LEU A 133 17.99 4.65 -8.97
N ARG A 134 17.67 5.89 -9.34
CA ARG A 134 18.56 7.05 -9.17
C ARG A 134 18.84 7.43 -7.72
N TYR A 135 17.95 7.07 -6.78
CA TYR A 135 18.06 7.47 -5.38
C TYR A 135 17.63 6.36 -4.43
N ALA A 136 18.49 6.08 -3.45
CA ALA A 136 18.18 5.22 -2.32
C ALA A 136 17.45 6.04 -1.24
N CYS A 137 16.31 5.54 -0.78
CA CYS A 137 15.54 6.13 0.30
C CYS A 137 15.94 5.51 1.65
N ASN A 138 15.65 6.24 2.72
CA ASN A 138 15.67 5.71 4.08
C ASN A 138 14.75 4.49 4.19
N PRO A 139 14.99 3.56 5.15
CA PRO A 139 14.08 2.47 5.42
C PRO A 139 12.65 2.99 5.65
N ALA A 140 11.67 2.20 5.24
CA ALA A 140 10.27 2.50 5.47
C ALA A 140 9.54 1.27 5.99
N ILE A 141 8.46 1.49 6.74
CA ILE A 141 7.56 0.41 7.14
C ILE A 141 6.58 0.14 6.00
N ALA A 142 6.32 -1.13 5.73
CA ALA A 142 5.30 -1.52 4.77
C ALA A 142 3.92 -1.17 5.35
N THR A 143 3.13 -0.47 4.57
CA THR A 143 1.74 -0.12 4.91
C THR A 143 0.74 -0.87 4.04
N PHE A 144 1.22 -1.60 3.04
CA PHE A 144 0.44 -2.38 2.10
C PHE A 144 0.97 -3.81 1.98
N ALA A 145 0.03 -4.74 1.89
CA ALA A 145 0.24 -6.09 1.40
C ALA A 145 -0.29 -6.15 -0.03
N VAL A 146 0.58 -6.37 -1.02
CA VAL A 146 0.17 -6.52 -2.42
C VAL A 146 0.45 -7.93 -2.91
N GLY A 147 -0.29 -8.40 -3.92
CA GLY A 147 -0.02 -9.69 -4.54
C GLY A 147 1.20 -9.65 -5.47
N GLY A 148 1.27 -10.59 -6.41
CA GLY A 148 2.18 -10.47 -7.56
C GLY A 148 1.83 -9.26 -8.42
N CYS A 149 2.81 -8.76 -9.19
CA CYS A 149 2.58 -7.70 -10.17
C CYS A 149 1.49 -8.13 -11.16
N ALA A 150 0.59 -7.20 -11.52
CA ALA A 150 -0.52 -7.46 -12.43
C ALA A 150 -0.10 -7.89 -13.84
N SER A 151 1.14 -7.60 -14.27
CA SER A 151 1.65 -7.99 -15.60
C SER A 151 2.45 -9.28 -15.58
N CYS A 152 3.42 -9.44 -14.67
CA CYS A 152 4.32 -10.60 -14.66
C CYS A 152 4.03 -11.62 -13.55
N GLY A 153 3.08 -11.34 -12.64
CA GLY A 153 2.76 -12.19 -11.49
C GLY A 153 3.82 -12.20 -10.38
N LYS A 154 4.93 -11.48 -10.54
CA LYS A 154 6.10 -11.52 -9.63
C LYS A 154 6.28 -10.20 -8.87
N ALA A 155 7.16 -10.21 -7.87
CA ALA A 155 7.70 -9.02 -7.20
C ALA A 155 9.24 -9.12 -7.21
N PRO A 156 10.00 -8.02 -7.44
CA PRO A 156 11.46 -8.10 -7.54
C PRO A 156 12.16 -8.53 -6.25
N GLU A 157 11.51 -8.35 -5.10
CA GLU A 157 11.94 -8.84 -3.80
C GLU A 157 11.48 -10.26 -3.46
N GLY A 158 10.61 -10.86 -4.30
CA GLY A 158 9.90 -12.10 -3.99
C GLY A 158 8.60 -11.86 -3.21
N LEU A 159 7.82 -12.93 -2.99
CA LEU A 159 6.62 -12.89 -2.16
C LEU A 159 6.89 -13.55 -0.82
N MET A 160 6.57 -12.87 0.27
CA MET A 160 6.58 -13.42 1.62
C MET A 160 5.57 -14.56 1.70
N ASN A 161 6.03 -15.69 2.22
CA ASN A 161 5.24 -16.90 2.45
C ASN A 161 5.79 -17.65 3.66
N THR A 162 4.94 -18.45 4.30
CA THR A 162 5.24 -19.11 5.57
C THR A 162 6.23 -20.26 5.44
N GLU A 163 6.40 -20.80 4.23
CA GLU A 163 7.23 -21.97 3.95
C GLU A 163 8.70 -21.59 3.77
N THR A 164 8.97 -20.48 3.09
CA THR A 164 10.34 -20.06 2.70
C THR A 164 10.83 -18.82 3.44
N THR A 165 9.93 -18.01 4.00
CA THR A 165 10.33 -16.79 4.72
C THR A 165 10.55 -17.13 6.18
N HIS A 166 11.72 -16.73 6.69
CA HIS A 166 12.05 -16.94 8.10
C HIS A 166 11.03 -16.24 9.02
N PRO A 167 10.56 -16.87 10.11
CA PRO A 167 9.55 -16.31 11.00
C PRO A 167 9.86 -14.88 11.50
N SER A 168 11.12 -14.57 11.79
CA SER A 168 11.50 -13.22 12.25
C SER A 168 11.36 -12.10 11.21
N ALA A 169 11.13 -12.44 9.94
CA ALA A 169 10.87 -11.50 8.86
C ALA A 169 9.37 -11.38 8.50
N LEU A 170 8.52 -12.20 9.12
CA LEU A 170 7.07 -12.20 8.92
C LEU A 170 6.38 -11.27 9.94
N PRO A 171 5.25 -10.65 9.56
CA PRO A 171 4.48 -9.84 10.51
C PRO A 171 3.86 -10.74 11.58
N LEU A 172 3.92 -10.29 12.83
CA LEU A 172 3.19 -10.93 13.92
C LEU A 172 1.68 -10.86 13.67
N LEU A 173 1.00 -11.95 13.97
CA LEU A 173 -0.43 -12.14 13.77
C LEU A 173 -1.22 -11.68 14.99
N SER A 174 -2.35 -11.05 14.72
CA SER A 174 -3.36 -10.75 15.74
C SER A 174 -4.49 -11.77 15.65
N PRO A 175 -4.96 -12.33 16.78
CA PRO A 175 -4.47 -12.11 18.14
C PRO A 175 -3.10 -12.76 18.44
N PRO A 176 -2.37 -12.29 19.47
CA PRO A 176 -1.22 -13.01 20.00
C PRO A 176 -1.60 -14.44 20.42
N PRO A 177 -0.76 -15.45 20.13
CA PRO A 177 -1.04 -16.83 20.54
C PRO A 177 -1.20 -16.94 22.06
N ILE A 178 -2.28 -17.60 22.51
CA ILE A 178 -2.60 -17.75 23.94
C ILE A 178 -1.76 -18.89 24.55
N LEU A 179 -1.61 -19.99 23.82
CA LEU A 179 -0.98 -21.23 24.30
C LEU A 179 0.49 -21.36 23.90
N SER A 180 1.08 -20.33 23.29
CA SER A 180 2.47 -20.34 22.85
C SER A 180 3.10 -18.96 23.00
N SER A 181 4.41 -18.94 23.24
CA SER A 181 5.21 -17.72 23.28
C SER A 181 6.31 -17.69 22.21
N SER A 182 6.27 -18.64 21.26
CA SER A 182 7.24 -18.72 20.17
C SER A 182 6.90 -17.73 19.06
N VAL A 183 7.95 -17.17 18.42
CA VAL A 183 7.78 -16.30 17.25
C VAL A 183 7.10 -17.05 16.12
N GLN A 184 7.45 -18.32 15.92
CA GLN A 184 6.85 -19.17 14.88
C GLN A 184 5.33 -19.27 15.02
N ALA A 185 4.80 -19.58 16.21
CA ALA A 185 3.35 -19.65 16.42
C ALA A 185 2.68 -18.29 16.17
N ALA A 186 3.37 -17.19 16.45
CA ALA A 186 2.87 -15.85 16.28
C ALA A 186 2.99 -15.29 14.86
N THR A 187 3.61 -16.01 13.93
CA THR A 187 3.75 -15.61 12.52
C THR A 187 3.17 -16.63 11.55
N THR A 188 2.59 -17.73 12.05
CA THR A 188 2.01 -18.78 11.22
C THR A 188 0.50 -18.57 11.08
N PRO A 189 0.01 -18.07 9.92
CA PRO A 189 -1.40 -17.82 9.67
C PRO A 189 -2.17 -19.13 9.53
N ARG A 190 -3.50 -19.02 9.52
CA ARG A 190 -4.36 -20.15 9.17
C ARG A 190 -4.04 -20.69 7.76
N PRO A 191 -4.30 -21.98 7.50
CA PRO A 191 -4.17 -22.55 6.17
C PRO A 191 -4.95 -21.74 5.13
N GLY A 192 -4.37 -21.56 3.93
CA GLY A 192 -4.97 -20.76 2.86
C GLY A 192 -4.54 -19.28 2.83
N GLY A 193 -3.62 -18.86 3.70
CA GLY A 193 -3.02 -17.53 3.65
C GLY A 193 -2.33 -17.26 2.30
N GLN A 194 -2.60 -16.10 1.70
CA GLN A 194 -2.02 -15.74 0.40
C GLN A 194 -0.69 -15.02 0.57
N ALA A 195 0.34 -15.49 -0.14
CA ALA A 195 1.63 -14.82 -0.22
C ALA A 195 1.49 -13.35 -0.66
N PHE A 196 2.40 -12.47 -0.21
CA PHE A 196 2.32 -11.04 -0.48
C PHE A 196 3.70 -10.39 -0.59
N ALA A 197 3.76 -9.25 -1.27
CA ALA A 197 4.90 -8.34 -1.21
C ALA A 197 4.58 -7.19 -0.24
N ALA A 198 5.52 -6.88 0.65
CA ALA A 198 5.38 -5.83 1.66
C ALA A 198 5.91 -4.49 1.12
N ARG A 199 5.00 -3.53 0.87
CA ARG A 199 5.36 -2.23 0.27
C ARG A 199 4.86 -1.05 1.11
N CYS A 200 5.63 0.02 1.14
CA CYS A 200 5.20 1.32 1.65
C CYS A 200 4.41 2.09 0.59
N ALA A 201 3.69 3.14 1.01
CA ALA A 201 2.92 4.00 0.12
C ALA A 201 3.80 4.63 -0.98
N ASP A 202 5.03 5.03 -0.65
CA ASP A 202 5.93 5.66 -1.62
C ASP A 202 6.35 4.69 -2.72
N CYS A 203 6.66 3.44 -2.37
CA CYS A 203 6.96 2.41 -3.34
C CYS A 203 5.76 2.08 -4.24
N LEU A 204 4.53 2.27 -3.77
CA LEU A 204 3.32 2.04 -4.57
C LEU A 204 2.81 3.30 -5.28
N ARG A 205 3.42 4.46 -5.03
CA ARG A 205 3.03 5.73 -5.63
C ARG A 205 2.96 5.60 -7.14
N ASP A 206 1.81 5.96 -7.68
CA ASP A 206 1.46 5.93 -9.11
C ASP A 206 1.51 4.52 -9.74
N ARG A 207 1.53 3.43 -8.97
CA ARG A 207 1.63 2.05 -9.51
C ARG A 207 0.66 1.08 -8.88
N PHE A 208 -0.34 1.58 -8.17
CA PHE A 208 -1.27 0.78 -7.38
C PHE A 208 -2.69 1.28 -7.64
N CYS A 209 -3.58 0.35 -7.96
CA CYS A 209 -5.00 0.63 -8.10
C CYS A 209 -5.70 0.45 -6.76
N VAL A 210 -6.31 1.52 -6.25
CA VAL A 210 -7.00 1.48 -4.95
C VAL A 210 -8.29 0.64 -4.97
N THR A 211 -8.96 0.54 -6.12
CA THR A 211 -10.22 -0.21 -6.22
C THR A 211 -10.02 -1.73 -6.26
N CYS A 212 -9.01 -2.23 -6.98
CA CYS A 212 -8.80 -3.68 -7.14
C CYS A 212 -7.53 -4.21 -6.48
N ASN A 213 -6.75 -3.36 -5.81
CA ASN A 213 -5.47 -3.68 -5.17
C ASN A 213 -4.39 -4.27 -6.10
N LYS A 214 -4.60 -4.23 -7.42
CA LYS A 214 -3.57 -4.55 -8.42
C LYS A 214 -2.44 -3.53 -8.35
N TRP A 215 -1.23 -3.98 -8.64
CA TRP A 215 -0.05 -3.12 -8.70
C TRP A 215 0.92 -3.54 -9.80
N TRP A 216 1.81 -2.63 -10.19
CA TRP A 216 2.84 -2.86 -11.20
C TRP A 216 4.24 -2.69 -10.61
N CYS A 217 5.11 -3.70 -10.80
CA CYS A 217 6.50 -3.63 -10.36
C CYS A 217 7.30 -2.63 -11.19
N GLU A 218 8.50 -2.30 -10.72
CA GLU A 218 9.45 -1.38 -11.37
C GLU A 218 9.64 -1.70 -12.85
N THR A 219 9.92 -2.95 -13.19
CA THR A 219 10.16 -3.40 -14.57
C THR A 219 8.91 -3.33 -15.46
N CYS A 220 7.72 -3.62 -14.92
CA CYS A 220 6.48 -3.62 -15.70
C CYS A 220 5.78 -2.26 -15.78
N TYR A 221 6.18 -1.31 -14.92
CA TYR A 221 5.60 0.02 -14.87
C TYR A 221 6.37 1.04 -15.70
N GLU A 222 7.64 0.79 -16.03
CA GLU A 222 8.37 1.68 -16.92
C GLU A 222 7.70 1.77 -18.31
N PRO A 223 7.68 2.98 -18.93
CA PRO A 223 6.99 3.22 -20.20
C PRO A 223 7.49 2.36 -21.34
N PHE A 224 8.76 2.00 -21.25
CA PHE A 224 9.41 1.10 -22.17
C PHE A 224 9.16 -0.28 -21.59
N GLY A 225 8.08 -0.89 -22.04
CA GLY A 225 8.04 -2.34 -22.08
C GLY A 225 9.36 -2.76 -22.68
N HIS A 226 10.27 -3.27 -21.85
CA HIS A 226 11.40 -4.00 -22.33
C HIS A 226 10.77 -5.24 -22.97
N SER A 227 10.46 -5.13 -24.26
CA SER A 227 10.36 -6.29 -25.11
C SER A 227 11.62 -7.08 -24.82
N HIS A 228 11.48 -8.25 -24.22
CA HIS A 228 12.51 -9.26 -24.28
C HIS A 228 12.79 -9.50 -25.77
N GLY A 229 13.82 -8.84 -26.28
CA GLY A 229 14.12 -8.80 -27.71
C GLY A 229 15.01 -7.62 -28.10
N VAL A 230 16.32 -7.84 -27.96
CA VAL A 230 17.42 -7.20 -28.71
C VAL A 230 17.73 -5.72 -28.41
N GLY A 231 18.97 -5.49 -27.96
CA GLY A 231 19.73 -4.25 -28.23
C GLY A 231 19.68 -3.17 -27.14
N VAL A 232 20.78 -3.06 -26.40
CA VAL A 232 21.10 -1.91 -25.56
C VAL A 232 21.16 -0.66 -26.44
N HIS A 233 20.32 0.35 -26.15
CA HIS A 233 20.64 1.74 -26.46
C HIS A 233 20.49 2.55 -25.18
N GLU A 234 21.63 2.79 -24.56
CA GLU A 234 21.82 3.84 -23.55
C GLU A 234 21.43 5.19 -24.18
N PRO A 235 20.68 6.07 -23.49
CA PRO A 235 20.45 7.41 -24.01
C PRO A 235 21.77 8.17 -23.97
N SER A 236 22.45 8.25 -25.11
CA SER A 236 23.66 9.06 -25.29
C SER A 236 23.32 10.53 -25.08
N VAL A 237 23.60 11.06 -23.89
CA VAL A 237 23.64 12.50 -23.65
C VAL A 237 24.82 13.04 -24.45
N THR A 238 24.55 13.65 -25.60
CA THR A 238 25.58 14.33 -26.39
C THR A 238 25.83 15.68 -25.75
N ILE A 239 26.97 15.81 -25.05
CA ILE A 239 27.48 17.11 -24.61
C ILE A 239 28.06 17.78 -25.86
N VAL A 240 27.37 18.79 -26.39
CA VAL A 240 27.87 19.59 -27.51
C VAL A 240 28.86 20.61 -26.94
N GLU A 241 30.13 20.52 -27.33
CA GLU A 241 31.12 21.54 -27.02
C GLU A 241 30.74 22.86 -27.72
N TYR A 242 30.65 23.93 -26.94
CA TYR A 242 30.22 25.26 -27.39
C TYR A 242 31.42 26.03 -27.96
N ASP A 243 31.43 26.29 -29.27
CA ASP A 243 32.49 27.05 -29.97
C ASP A 243 32.15 28.54 -30.19
N GLY A 244 31.10 29.07 -29.53
CA GLY A 244 30.87 30.51 -29.46
C GLY A 244 30.26 31.17 -30.71
N SER A 245 29.77 30.41 -31.69
CA SER A 245 29.09 30.96 -32.88
C SER A 245 27.56 30.87 -32.79
N TRP A 246 26.86 32.00 -32.85
CA TRP A 246 25.40 32.11 -32.71
C TRP A 246 24.60 31.84 -34.01
N ASN A 247 25.26 31.39 -35.09
CA ASN A 247 24.64 31.33 -36.43
C ASN A 247 24.37 29.90 -36.97
N SER A 248 24.48 28.84 -36.16
CA SER A 248 24.29 27.46 -36.64
C SER A 248 23.27 26.63 -35.84
N LEU A 249 22.21 27.26 -35.34
CA LEU A 249 21.12 26.56 -34.61
C LEU A 249 19.91 26.19 -35.50
N ASP A 250 19.81 26.74 -36.72
CA ASP A 250 18.60 26.63 -37.54
C ASP A 250 18.60 25.46 -38.57
N GLN A 251 19.57 24.54 -38.50
CA GLN A 251 19.66 23.41 -39.46
C GLN A 251 19.65 22.00 -38.83
N VAL A 252 19.14 21.86 -37.61
CA VAL A 252 18.80 20.53 -37.09
C VAL A 252 17.31 20.30 -37.32
N GLU A 253 16.97 19.62 -38.42
CA GLU A 253 15.63 19.11 -38.62
C GLU A 253 15.24 18.22 -37.43
N PRO A 254 14.12 18.49 -36.73
CA PRO A 254 13.66 17.62 -35.68
C PRO A 254 13.20 16.30 -36.32
N ALA A 255 14.00 15.25 -36.14
CA ALA A 255 13.56 13.89 -36.40
C ALA A 255 12.19 13.68 -35.72
N PRO A 256 11.22 13.00 -36.35
CA PRO A 256 9.90 12.79 -35.76
C PRO A 256 10.07 11.90 -34.53
N ALA A 257 10.25 12.53 -33.37
CA ALA A 257 10.06 11.88 -32.09
C ALA A 257 8.57 11.57 -32.03
N THR A 258 8.19 10.38 -32.50
CA THR A 258 6.98 9.71 -32.02
C THR A 258 7.19 9.47 -30.53
N MET A 259 6.99 10.51 -29.72
CA MET A 259 6.81 10.37 -28.29
C MET A 259 5.49 9.62 -28.11
N THR A 260 5.56 8.29 -28.21
CA THR A 260 4.51 7.41 -27.71
C THR A 260 4.43 7.70 -26.22
N LYS A 261 3.49 8.59 -25.85
CA LYS A 261 3.24 8.97 -24.45
C LYS A 261 3.14 7.68 -23.65
N ALA A 262 4.07 7.52 -22.72
CA ALA A 262 4.03 6.52 -21.67
C ALA A 262 2.61 6.43 -21.10
N LYS A 263 1.87 5.35 -21.36
CA LYS A 263 0.56 5.17 -20.74
C LYS A 263 0.77 4.78 -19.29
N ALA A 264 0.52 5.72 -18.38
CA ALA A 264 0.48 5.44 -16.95
C ALA A 264 -0.53 4.31 -16.69
N ARG A 265 -0.13 3.28 -15.94
CA ARG A 265 -1.00 2.11 -15.66
C ARG A 265 -2.13 2.41 -14.69
N VAL A 266 -2.02 3.51 -13.95
CA VAL A 266 -3.06 4.02 -13.08
C VAL A 266 -3.18 5.54 -13.23
N SER A 267 -4.39 6.05 -13.11
CA SER A 267 -4.66 7.48 -13.14
C SER A 267 -5.82 7.83 -12.20
N ARG A 268 -5.97 9.13 -11.89
CA ARG A 268 -7.14 9.62 -11.18
C ARG A 268 -8.26 9.87 -12.18
N SER A 269 -9.41 9.30 -11.90
CA SER A 269 -10.59 9.40 -12.76
C SER A 269 -11.63 10.39 -12.25
N CYS A 270 -11.61 10.70 -10.95
CA CYS A 270 -12.45 11.71 -10.32
C CYS A 270 -11.72 12.32 -9.12
N TRP A 271 -12.17 13.49 -8.64
CA TRP A 271 -11.53 14.23 -7.55
C TRP A 271 -11.47 13.46 -6.22
N GLU A 272 -12.50 12.65 -5.95
CA GLU A 272 -12.59 11.81 -4.75
C GLU A 272 -12.02 10.40 -4.96
N CYS A 273 -11.81 10.02 -6.22
CA CYS A 273 -11.26 8.73 -6.57
C CYS A 273 -9.75 8.73 -6.32
N GLY A 274 -9.24 7.66 -5.71
CA GLY A 274 -7.80 7.40 -5.71
C GLY A 274 -7.27 7.03 -7.10
N MET A 275 -6.00 6.64 -7.15
CA MET A 275 -5.38 6.11 -8.37
C MET A 275 -6.01 4.77 -8.74
N ASN A 276 -6.52 4.66 -9.96
CA ASN A 276 -7.19 3.46 -10.46
C ASN A 276 -6.60 3.01 -11.79
N CYS A 277 -6.61 1.70 -12.04
CA CYS A 277 -6.23 1.16 -13.33
C CYS A 277 -7.34 1.38 -14.36
N ASP A 278 -6.98 1.31 -15.64
CA ASP A 278 -7.91 1.57 -16.75
C ASP A 278 -9.20 0.74 -16.64
N ASP A 279 -9.11 -0.57 -16.36
CA ASP A 279 -10.29 -1.43 -16.15
C ASP A 279 -11.26 -0.90 -15.06
N CYS A 280 -10.72 -0.33 -13.98
CA CYS A 280 -11.54 0.21 -12.88
C CYS A 280 -12.11 1.58 -13.24
N ILE A 281 -11.36 2.37 -14.01
CA ILE A 281 -11.80 3.66 -14.53
C ILE A 281 -12.95 3.45 -15.52
N GLU A 282 -12.82 2.55 -16.50
CA GLU A 282 -13.86 2.26 -17.48
C GLU A 282 -15.16 1.77 -16.85
N ARG A 283 -15.05 1.01 -15.74
CA ARG A 283 -16.22 0.56 -14.99
C ARG A 283 -16.92 1.68 -14.24
N THR A 284 -16.18 2.65 -13.71
CA THR A 284 -16.71 3.67 -12.79
C THR A 284 -16.99 5.02 -13.45
N GLN A 285 -16.22 5.44 -14.46
CA GLN A 285 -16.44 6.67 -15.20
C GLN A 285 -17.38 6.44 -16.38
N LYS A 286 -18.38 7.31 -16.49
CA LYS A 286 -19.38 7.31 -17.55
C LYS A 286 -19.55 8.71 -18.11
N ILE A 287 -20.16 8.79 -19.29
CA ILE A 287 -20.51 10.06 -19.94
C ILE A 287 -22.03 10.13 -20.00
N CYS A 288 -22.59 11.23 -19.51
CA CYS A 288 -24.04 11.39 -19.42
C CYS A 288 -24.62 11.59 -20.81
N ARG A 289 -25.62 10.80 -21.22
CA ARG A 289 -26.24 10.94 -22.54
C ARG A 289 -27.01 12.26 -22.74
N LYS A 290 -27.36 12.96 -21.67
CA LYS A 290 -28.14 14.21 -21.72
C LYS A 290 -27.27 15.47 -21.77
N CYS A 291 -26.23 15.56 -20.93
CA CYS A 291 -25.38 16.75 -20.85
C CYS A 291 -23.96 16.52 -21.39
N CYS A 292 -23.63 15.31 -21.83
CA CYS A 292 -22.30 14.90 -22.29
C CYS A 292 -21.18 15.07 -21.25
N GLY A 293 -21.51 15.38 -19.99
CA GLY A 293 -20.55 15.49 -18.89
C GLY A 293 -20.09 14.13 -18.39
N GLY A 294 -18.79 14.02 -18.07
CA GLY A 294 -18.22 12.87 -17.38
C GLY A 294 -18.67 12.80 -15.91
N TYR A 295 -18.97 11.61 -15.41
CA TYR A 295 -19.34 11.39 -14.02
C TYR A 295 -18.87 10.03 -13.51
N CYS A 296 -18.65 9.96 -12.20
CA CYS A 296 -18.23 8.75 -11.51
C CYS A 296 -19.42 8.07 -10.83
N LEU A 297 -19.66 6.79 -11.11
CA LEU A 297 -20.71 6.00 -10.48
C LEU A 297 -20.49 5.80 -8.97
N THR A 298 -19.25 5.90 -8.49
CA THR A 298 -18.92 5.68 -7.07
C THR A 298 -19.26 6.89 -6.19
N HIS A 299 -19.03 8.11 -6.70
CA HIS A 299 -19.16 9.34 -5.90
C HIS A 299 -20.32 10.23 -6.35
N ASN A 300 -20.91 9.96 -7.51
CA ASN A 300 -22.08 10.70 -7.96
C ASN A 300 -23.37 9.94 -7.57
N GLU A 301 -23.84 10.17 -6.35
CA GLU A 301 -25.01 9.50 -5.76
C GLU A 301 -26.28 9.73 -6.59
N GLY A 302 -27.02 8.67 -6.91
CA GLY A 302 -28.23 8.75 -7.74
C GLY A 302 -27.98 8.84 -9.26
N SER A 303 -26.72 8.71 -9.69
CA SER A 303 -26.40 8.49 -11.10
C SER A 303 -26.71 7.06 -11.55
N SER A 304 -26.90 6.86 -12.85
CA SER A 304 -27.09 5.54 -13.49
C SER A 304 -25.98 5.27 -14.49
N SER A 305 -25.96 4.09 -15.12
CA SER A 305 -24.97 3.79 -16.19
C SER A 305 -25.04 4.73 -17.40
N SER A 306 -26.13 5.50 -17.56
CA SER A 306 -26.41 6.33 -18.74
C SER A 306 -26.59 7.83 -18.45
N PHE A 307 -26.91 8.20 -17.21
CA PHE A 307 -27.22 9.58 -16.81
C PHE A 307 -26.54 9.95 -15.50
N CYS A 308 -26.01 11.18 -15.40
CA CYS A 308 -25.54 11.73 -14.13
C CYS A 308 -26.72 12.02 -13.19
N ASP A 309 -26.42 12.13 -11.90
CA ASP A 309 -27.38 12.44 -10.82
C ASP A 309 -28.31 13.62 -11.13
N TRP A 310 -27.77 14.71 -11.67
CA TRP A 310 -28.50 15.93 -11.96
C TRP A 310 -29.48 15.73 -13.11
N CYS A 311 -29.03 15.06 -14.17
CA CYS A 311 -29.86 14.77 -15.34
C CYS A 311 -30.90 13.69 -15.04
N PHE A 312 -30.57 12.73 -14.17
CA PHE A 312 -31.46 11.67 -13.73
C PHE A 312 -32.56 12.23 -12.81
N SER A 313 -32.19 13.05 -11.82
CA SER A 313 -33.12 13.62 -10.83
C SER A 313 -34.05 14.70 -11.41
N ARG A 314 -33.58 15.48 -12.40
CA ARG A 314 -34.44 16.40 -13.17
C ARG A 314 -35.32 15.67 -14.19
N GLY A 315 -35.16 14.35 -14.33
CA GLY A 315 -35.96 13.46 -15.16
C GLY A 315 -37.28 13.00 -14.53
N ARG A 316 -37.87 13.73 -13.57
CA ARG A 316 -39.28 13.53 -13.13
C ARG A 316 -40.29 13.93 -14.24
N GLY A 317 -40.02 13.48 -15.46
CA GLY A 317 -40.90 13.47 -16.63
C GLY A 317 -40.75 12.18 -17.44
N LEU A 318 -39.96 11.19 -16.98
CA LEU A 318 -40.07 9.82 -17.45
C LEU A 318 -41.20 9.16 -16.65
N THR A 319 -42.38 9.21 -17.28
CA THR A 319 -43.60 8.53 -16.92
C THR A 319 -43.34 7.11 -16.42
N ARG A 320 -43.96 6.76 -15.29
CA ARG A 320 -44.35 5.37 -15.04
C ARG A 320 -45.13 4.89 -16.27
N VAL A 321 -44.61 3.87 -16.94
CA VAL A 321 -45.39 2.92 -17.73
C VAL A 321 -44.96 1.55 -17.25
#